data_AF-A0A2V9BCY4-F1
#
_entry.id   AF-A0A2V9BCY4-F1
#
_cell.length_a   1.000
_cell.length_b   1.000
_cell.length_c   1.000
_cell.angle_alpha   90.00
_cell.angle_beta   90.00
_cell.angle_gamma   90.00
#
_symmetry.space_group_name_H-M   'P 1'
#
loop_
_entity.id
_entity.type
_entity.pdbx_description
1 polymer ?
#
loop_
_entity_poly.entity_id
_entity_poly.type
_entity_poly.pdbx_seq_one_letter_code
_entity_poly.pdbx_strand_id
1 'polypeptide(L)'
;MRRAADGRRRKTAFAIRCKLSSRAPWNASLEDLMNVVTPLPKEKAAAEVHGIYDGVSKKFGKMPNIFGLMAHRPDVLAKFLPLYSAIIDGGTLEPRYKEFAYLKTSLINGCEY
;
A
#
# COMPACT_ATOMS: atom_id res chain seq x y z
N MET A 1 -33.61 37.30 47.67
CA MET A 1 -32.18 37.16 48.03
C MET A 1 -31.80 35.67 48.04
N ARG A 2 -31.09 35.17 47.01
CA ARG A 2 -30.59 33.79 46.93
C ARG A 2 -29.07 33.79 46.73
N ARG A 3 -28.39 33.36 47.79
CA ARG A 3 -27.10 32.65 47.96
C ARG A 3 -26.09 32.56 46.79
N ALA A 4 -24.89 33.10 47.06
CA ALA A 4 -23.56 32.48 47.12
C ALA A 4 -22.97 31.65 45.94
N ALA A 5 -21.89 32.23 45.37
CA ALA A 5 -20.60 31.71 44.87
C ALA A 5 -20.34 30.18 44.71
N ASP A 6 -19.79 29.78 43.54
CA ASP A 6 -18.65 28.85 43.42
C ASP A 6 -17.96 29.04 42.05
N GLY A 7 -16.74 29.61 42.07
CA GLY A 7 -15.91 29.88 40.89
C GLY A 7 -14.94 28.73 40.64
N ARG A 8 -15.31 27.81 39.74
CA ARG A 8 -14.49 26.65 39.40
C ARG A 8 -13.74 26.86 38.07
N ARG A 9 -12.44 27.15 38.21
CA ARG A 9 -11.41 27.17 37.15
C ARG A 9 -11.48 25.90 36.28
N ARG A 10 -11.68 26.06 34.96
CA ARG A 10 -11.37 25.01 33.98
C ARG A 10 -10.10 25.40 33.23
N LYS A 11 -9.06 24.59 33.46
CA LYS A 11 -7.81 24.59 32.72
C LYS A 11 -8.10 24.07 31.31
N THR A 12 -7.94 24.89 30.28
CA THR A 12 -7.92 24.44 28.87
C THR A 12 -6.56 24.76 28.28
N ALA A 13 -5.58 23.94 28.65
CA ALA A 13 -4.37 23.74 27.88
C ALA A 13 -4.43 22.30 27.37
N PHE A 14 -4.92 22.11 26.13
CA PHE A 14 -4.63 20.88 25.40
C PHE A 14 -4.64 21.15 23.89
N ALA A 15 -3.41 21.23 23.38
CA ALA A 15 -2.98 20.71 22.10
C ALA A 15 -3.72 21.21 20.84
N ILE A 16 -3.07 22.20 20.21
CA ILE A 16 -2.64 22.21 18.81
C ILE A 16 -3.11 20.95 18.04
N ARG A 17 -4.31 21.04 17.46
CA ARG A 17 -4.82 20.04 16.52
C ARG A 17 -4.13 20.25 15.18
N CYS A 18 -3.15 19.40 14.91
CA CYS A 18 -2.49 19.28 13.61
C CYS A 18 -3.55 19.15 12.50
N LYS A 19 -3.58 20.15 11.62
CA LYS A 19 -4.56 20.38 10.54
C LYS A 19 -4.30 19.50 9.31
N LEU A 20 -3.83 18.26 9.49
CA LEU A 20 -3.54 17.32 8.40
C LEU A 20 -4.62 16.24 8.20
N SER A 21 -5.64 16.19 9.06
CA SER A 21 -6.64 15.11 9.05
C SER A 21 -7.83 15.31 8.09
N SER A 22 -7.97 16.43 7.38
CA SER A 22 -9.22 16.75 6.66
C SER A 22 -9.32 16.23 5.23
N ARG A 23 -8.38 15.39 4.76
CA ARG A 23 -8.37 14.90 3.36
C ARG A 23 -8.39 13.38 3.20
N ALA A 24 -8.22 12.62 4.28
CA ALA A 24 -8.35 11.17 4.22
C ALA A 24 -9.84 10.79 4.32
N PRO A 25 -10.40 10.04 3.36
CA PRO A 25 -11.74 9.50 3.53
C PRO A 25 -11.73 8.49 4.69
N TRP A 26 -12.82 8.43 5.44
CA TRP A 26 -12.97 7.67 6.70
C TRP A 26 -12.81 6.14 6.55
N ASN A 27 -12.55 5.65 5.33
CA ASN A 27 -12.40 4.26 4.94
C ASN A 27 -11.01 3.90 4.38
N ALA A 28 -10.05 4.82 4.39
CA ALA A 28 -8.68 4.53 3.94
C ALA A 28 -7.95 3.64 4.96
N SER A 29 -7.34 2.55 4.48
CA SER A 29 -6.45 1.73 5.32
C SER A 29 -5.21 2.55 5.72
N LEU A 30 -4.58 2.22 6.85
CA LEU A 30 -3.27 2.80 7.23
C LEU A 30 -2.21 2.63 6.12
N GLU A 31 -2.34 1.57 5.32
CA GLU A 31 -1.50 1.30 4.15
C GLU A 31 -1.75 2.27 2.97
N ASP A 32 -2.98 2.79 2.83
CA ASP A 32 -3.35 3.80 1.83
C ASP A 32 -2.88 5.20 2.22
N LEU A 33 -2.62 5.43 3.51
CA LEU A 33 -2.19 6.73 4.03
C LEU A 33 -0.68 6.98 3.83
N MET A 34 0.11 5.93 3.58
CA MET A 34 1.57 6.02 3.40
C MET A 34 2.01 5.94 1.94
N ASN A 35 1.11 5.57 1.02
CA ASN A 35 1.43 5.56 -0.41
C ASN A 35 1.21 6.96 -1.02
N VAL A 36 2.19 7.47 -1.78
CA VAL A 36 2.03 8.73 -2.52
C VAL A 36 1.11 8.53 -3.73
N VAL A 37 1.18 7.33 -4.31
CA VAL A 37 0.33 6.90 -5.42
C VAL A 37 -0.59 5.81 -4.92
N THR A 38 -1.89 5.93 -5.19
CA THR A 38 -2.86 4.92 -4.78
C THR A 38 -2.83 3.73 -5.76
N PRO A 39 -2.76 2.49 -5.26
CA PRO A 39 -2.94 1.30 -6.09
C PRO A 39 -4.30 1.32 -6.78
N LEU A 40 -4.34 0.93 -8.07
CA LEU A 40 -5.61 0.88 -8.78
C LEU A 40 -6.39 -0.39 -8.41
N PRO A 41 -7.66 -0.26 -7.99
CA PRO A 41 -8.55 -1.39 -7.87
C PRO A 41 -8.95 -1.89 -9.26
N LYS A 42 -9.39 -3.16 -9.35
CA LYS A 42 -9.69 -3.84 -10.62
C LYS A 42 -10.66 -3.03 -11.49
N GLU A 43 -11.65 -2.41 -10.86
CA GLU A 43 -12.72 -1.66 -11.53
C GLU A 43 -12.21 -0.40 -12.25
N LYS A 44 -11.09 0.17 -11.79
CA LYS A 44 -10.48 1.36 -12.39
C LYS A 44 -9.32 1.03 -13.34
N ALA A 45 -8.88 -0.22 -13.36
CA ALA A 45 -7.83 -0.68 -14.25
C ALA A 45 -8.38 -0.90 -15.67
N ALA A 46 -7.51 -0.80 -16.68
CA ALA A 46 -7.87 -1.08 -18.07
C ALA A 46 -8.38 -2.54 -18.21
N ALA A 47 -9.38 -2.76 -19.08
CA ALA A 47 -10.01 -4.07 -19.25
C ALA A 47 -9.00 -5.17 -19.64
N GLU A 48 -7.95 -4.81 -20.38
CA GLU A 48 -6.88 -5.70 -20.83
C GLU A 48 -6.09 -6.34 -19.67
N VAL A 49 -5.95 -5.64 -18.54
CA VAL A 49 -5.24 -6.15 -17.36
C VAL A 49 -6.17 -6.86 -16.38
N HIS A 50 -7.49 -6.92 -16.61
CA HIS A 50 -8.41 -7.60 -15.70
C HIS A 50 -8.10 -9.10 -15.59
N GLY A 51 -7.73 -9.74 -16.70
CA GLY A 51 -7.28 -11.14 -16.69
C GLY A 51 -6.00 -11.36 -15.87
N ILE A 52 -5.11 -10.37 -15.87
CA ILE A 52 -3.92 -10.36 -15.02
C ILE A 52 -4.32 -10.23 -13.54
N TYR A 53 -5.24 -9.32 -13.21
CA TYR A 53 -5.75 -9.15 -11.84
C TYR A 53 -6.36 -10.44 -11.30
N ASP A 54 -7.11 -11.17 -12.12
CA ASP A 54 -7.70 -12.45 -11.73
C ASP A 54 -6.64 -13.54 -11.52
N GLY A 55 -5.63 -13.59 -12.39
CA GLY A 55 -4.51 -14.52 -12.25
C GLY A 55 -3.68 -14.27 -10.98
N VAL A 56 -3.37 -13.01 -10.69
CA VAL A 56 -2.60 -12.61 -9.49
C VAL A 56 -3.43 -12.84 -8.22
N SER A 57 -4.72 -12.47 -8.22
CA SER A 57 -5.60 -12.68 -7.07
C SER A 57 -5.77 -14.17 -6.75
N LYS A 58 -5.80 -15.05 -7.75
CA LYS A 58 -5.83 -16.51 -7.53
C LYS A 58 -4.54 -17.04 -6.92
N LYS A 59 -3.38 -16.50 -7.31
CA LYS A 59 -2.07 -16.96 -6.81
C LYS A 59 -1.76 -16.45 -5.40
N PHE A 60 -2.10 -15.19 -5.10
CA PHE A 60 -1.71 -14.51 -3.86
C PHE A 60 -2.88 -14.24 -2.90
N GLY A 61 -4.12 -14.55 -3.28
CA GLY A 61 -5.33 -14.29 -2.50
C GLY A 61 -5.78 -12.83 -2.46
N LYS A 62 -4.85 -11.89 -2.66
CA LYS A 62 -5.07 -10.45 -2.82
C LYS A 62 -4.13 -9.91 -3.89
N MET A 63 -4.44 -8.72 -4.43
CA MET A 63 -3.52 -8.01 -5.31
C MET A 63 -2.49 -7.25 -4.47
N PRO A 64 -1.18 -7.56 -4.57
CA PRO A 64 -0.13 -6.73 -3.96
C PRO A 64 -0.17 -5.29 -4.46
N ASN A 65 0.08 -4.33 -3.56
CA ASN A 65 0.03 -2.90 -3.86
C ASN A 65 0.97 -2.51 -5.00
N ILE A 66 2.15 -3.13 -5.10
CA ILE A 66 3.11 -2.87 -6.20
C ILE A 66 2.52 -3.19 -7.60
N PHE A 67 1.75 -4.26 -7.74
CA PHE A 67 1.08 -4.60 -9.01
C PHE A 67 -0.11 -3.67 -9.28
N GLY A 68 -0.85 -3.30 -8.23
CA GLY A 68 -1.91 -2.29 -8.32
C GLY A 68 -1.38 -0.91 -8.73
N LEU A 69 -0.16 -0.56 -8.34
CA LEU A 69 0.53 0.65 -8.80
C LEU A 69 0.96 0.55 -10.27
N MET A 70 1.51 -0.58 -10.67
CA MET A 70 1.89 -0.80 -12.07
C MET A 70 0.69 -0.77 -13.02
N ALA A 71 -0.52 -1.05 -12.54
CA ALA A 71 -1.73 -1.00 -13.35
C ALA A 71 -2.08 0.39 -13.89
N HIS A 72 -1.47 1.48 -13.37
CA HIS A 72 -1.56 2.81 -13.99
C HIS A 72 -0.98 2.83 -15.43
N ARG A 73 -0.07 1.90 -15.73
CA ARG A 73 0.55 1.66 -17.05
C ARG A 73 0.38 0.18 -17.43
N PRO A 74 -0.74 -0.21 -18.07
CA PRO A 74 -1.06 -1.62 -18.33
C PRO A 74 0.00 -2.36 -19.14
N ASP A 75 0.65 -1.68 -20.10
CA ASP A 75 1.75 -2.24 -20.90
C ASP A 75 2.91 -2.75 -20.04
N VAL A 76 3.26 -2.01 -19.00
CA VAL A 76 4.36 -2.36 -18.09
C VAL A 76 3.96 -3.59 -17.27
N LEU A 77 2.75 -3.58 -16.70
CA LEU A 77 2.25 -4.70 -15.91
C LEU A 77 2.21 -6.02 -16.71
N ALA A 78 1.76 -5.95 -17.96
CA ALA A 78 1.68 -7.11 -18.85
C ALA A 78 3.04 -7.73 -19.17
N LYS A 79 4.10 -6.93 -19.25
CA LYS A 79 5.47 -7.41 -19.50
C LYS A 79 6.21 -7.79 -18.22
N PHE A 80 5.89 -7.15 -17.10
CA PHE A 80 6.58 -7.37 -15.83
C PHE A 80 6.29 -8.74 -15.23
N LEU A 81 5.04 -9.21 -15.26
CA LEU A 81 4.70 -10.50 -14.64
C LEU A 81 5.39 -11.71 -15.29
N PRO A 82 5.44 -11.84 -16.63
CA PRO A 82 6.22 -12.90 -17.27
C PRO A 82 7.71 -12.81 -16.93
N LEU A 83 8.27 -11.60 -16.87
CA LEU A 83 9.66 -11.38 -16.47
C LEU A 83 9.91 -11.86 -15.03
N TYR A 84 9.05 -11.47 -14.09
CA TYR A 84 9.17 -11.87 -12.69
C TYR A 84 9.11 -13.38 -12.53
N SER A 85 8.13 -14.04 -13.15
CA SER A 85 8.04 -15.51 -13.15
C SER A 85 9.27 -16.17 -13.79
N ALA A 86 9.78 -15.64 -14.91
CA ALA A 86 10.97 -16.19 -15.54
C ALA A 86 12.22 -16.11 -14.65
N ILE A 87 12.36 -15.02 -13.88
CA ILE A 87 13.47 -14.83 -12.93
C ILE A 87 13.36 -15.79 -11.74
N ILE A 88 12.16 -15.89 -11.13
CA ILE A 88 11.97 -16.69 -9.92
C ILE A 88 11.95 -18.19 -10.25
N ASP A 89 11.27 -18.60 -11.31
CA ASP A 89 11.07 -20.03 -11.64
C ASP A 89 12.19 -20.61 -12.54
N GLY A 90 12.88 -19.78 -13.33
CA GLY A 90 13.87 -20.23 -14.33
C GLY A 90 15.33 -20.11 -13.88
N GLY A 91 16.25 -20.83 -14.54
CA GLY A 91 17.70 -20.71 -14.30
C GLY A 91 18.30 -21.79 -13.40
N THR A 92 19.58 -21.65 -13.08
CA THR A 92 20.39 -22.69 -12.40
C THR A 92 20.38 -22.60 -10.88
N LEU A 93 19.96 -21.46 -10.32
CA LEU A 93 19.89 -21.23 -8.88
C LEU A 93 18.57 -21.74 -8.32
N GLU A 94 18.63 -22.43 -7.17
CA GLU A 94 17.43 -22.84 -6.46
C GLU A 94 16.61 -21.63 -6.00
N PRO A 95 15.26 -21.74 -5.92
CA PRO A 95 14.38 -20.63 -5.54
C PRO A 95 14.75 -19.98 -4.19
N ARG A 96 15.21 -20.78 -3.21
CA ARG A 96 15.60 -20.29 -1.88
C ARG A 96 16.71 -19.24 -1.93
N TYR A 97 17.69 -19.41 -2.82
CA TYR A 97 18.79 -18.45 -2.94
C TYR A 97 18.35 -17.17 -3.64
N LYS A 98 17.39 -17.25 -4.57
CA LYS A 98 16.82 -16.07 -5.23
C LYS A 98 16.02 -15.23 -4.25
N GLU A 99 15.20 -15.87 -3.41
CA GLU A 99 14.48 -15.18 -2.34
C GLU A 99 15.45 -14.54 -1.33
N PHE A 100 16.53 -15.24 -0.96
CA PHE A 100 17.55 -14.67 -0.08
C PHE A 100 18.23 -13.44 -0.68
N ALA A 101 18.58 -13.49 -1.97
CA ALA A 101 19.13 -12.34 -2.69
C ALA A 101 18.13 -11.17 -2.76
N TYR A 102 16.85 -11.47 -3.00
CA TYR A 102 15.76 -10.48 -2.97
C TYR A 102 15.68 -9.78 -1.62
N LEU A 103 15.58 -10.54 -0.53
CA LEU A 103 15.51 -9.99 0.83
C LEU A 103 16.74 -9.17 1.19
N LYS A 104 17.95 -9.67 0.88
CA LYS A 104 19.18 -8.94 1.17
C LYS A 104 19.26 -7.63 0.39
N THR A 105 18.82 -7.63 -0.86
CA THR A 105 18.77 -6.42 -1.69
C THR A 105 17.78 -5.41 -1.14
N SER A 106 16.59 -5.84 -0.71
CA SER A 106 15.60 -4.96 -0.06
C SER A 106 16.15 -4.34 1.22
N LEU A 107 16.87 -5.10 2.05
CA LEU A 107 17.50 -4.59 3.26
C LEU A 107 18.58 -3.54 2.97
N ILE A 108 19.41 -3.74 1.94
CA ILE A 108 20.44 -2.77 1.53
C ILE A 108 19.80 -1.49 0.99
N ASN A 109 18.70 -1.64 0.25
CA ASN A 109 17.96 -0.51 -0.34
C ASN A 109 17.04 0.21 0.65
N GLY A 110 16.86 -0.31 1.87
CA GLY A 110 15.89 0.22 2.84
C GLY A 110 14.44 0.12 2.36
N CYS A 111 14.12 -0.90 1.55
CA CYS A 111 12.76 -1.13 1.05
C CYS A 111 12.01 -2.05 2.02
N GLU A 112 11.12 -1.47 2.83
CA GLU A 112 10.39 -2.15 3.92
C GLU A 112 9.00 -2.68 3.52
N TYR A 113 8.66 -2.60 2.23
CA TYR A 113 7.41 -3.13 1.68
C TYR A 113 7.39 -4.66 1.71
#